data_AF-A0A3N5PYB0-F1
#
_entry.id   AF-A0A3N5PYB0-F1
#
_cell.length_a   1.000
_cell.length_b   1.000
_cell.length_c   1.000
_cell.angle_alpha   90.00
_cell.angle_beta   90.00
_cell.angle_gamma   90.00
#
_symmetry.space_group_name_H-M   'P 1'
#
loop_
_entity.id
_entity.type
_entity.pdbx_description
1 polymer ?
#
loop_
_entity_poly.entity_id
_entity_poly.type
_entity_poly.pdbx_seq_one_letter_code
_entity_poly.pdbx_strand_id
1 'polypeptide(L)'
;GDMVITDSTIDAFWLEGASTVTPLQQLDLLRRLHDKKLPITNATYETMMQVMTVAASGDSVLRGKTGWAIRDDSDIGWFVGWLQTPRNVRYTVVCISPKPGFDMTRWTAVRFQLAQQSLAD
;
A
#
# COMPACT_ATOMS: atom_id res chain seq x y z
N GLY A 1 -10.38 7.79 4.50
CA GLY A 1 -11.14 6.64 3.99
C GLY A 1 -12.49 6.67 4.63
N ASP A 2 -13.48 6.13 3.94
CA ASP A 2 -14.83 6.02 4.45
C ASP A 2 -14.97 4.60 4.99
N MET A 3 -14.86 4.45 6.31
CA MET A 3 -14.86 3.16 6.99
C MET A 3 -16.28 2.85 7.47
N VAL A 4 -16.86 1.78 6.96
CA VAL A 4 -18.18 1.27 7.36
C VAL A 4 -17.97 -0.05 8.07
N ILE A 5 -17.97 0.00 9.41
CA ILE A 5 -17.68 -1.13 10.27
C ILE A 5 -18.93 -1.46 11.10
N THR A 6 -19.31 -2.73 11.09
CA THR A 6 -20.45 -3.27 11.85
C THR A 6 -19.97 -4.46 12.68
N ASP A 7 -20.77 -4.90 13.65
CA ASP A 7 -20.45 -6.10 14.44
C ASP A 7 -20.23 -7.33 13.55
N SER A 8 -20.99 -7.44 12.46
CA SER A 8 -20.87 -8.53 11.48
C SER A 8 -19.70 -8.39 10.50
N THR A 9 -19.01 -7.25 10.46
CA THR A 9 -17.89 -7.00 9.52
C THR A 9 -16.60 -6.60 10.21
N ILE A 10 -16.52 -6.65 11.54
CA ILE A 10 -15.38 -6.13 12.32
C ILE A 10 -14.02 -6.74 11.92
N ASP A 11 -14.01 -7.98 11.45
CA ASP A 11 -12.85 -8.76 11.02
C ASP A 11 -12.74 -8.91 9.50
N ALA A 12 -13.63 -8.27 8.74
CA ALA A 12 -13.68 -8.38 7.28
C ALA A 12 -13.86 -7.04 6.56
N PHE A 13 -14.13 -5.93 7.24
CA PHE A 13 -14.56 -4.65 6.64
C PHE A 13 -13.56 -4.06 5.63
N TRP A 14 -12.28 -4.45 5.69
CA TRP A 14 -11.25 -4.01 4.74
C TRP A 14 -11.16 -4.89 3.49
N LEU A 15 -11.71 -6.10 3.52
CA LEU A 15 -11.83 -7.01 2.40
C LEU A 15 -13.22 -6.88 1.75
N GLU A 16 -14.26 -6.91 2.58
CA GLU A 16 -15.66 -6.97 2.21
C GLU A 16 -16.44 -5.74 2.71
N GLY A 17 -17.67 -5.57 2.21
CA GLY A 17 -18.55 -4.49 2.61
C GLY A 17 -18.21 -3.12 1.99
N ALA A 18 -18.72 -2.06 2.61
CA ALA A 18 -18.77 -0.72 2.01
C ALA A 18 -17.54 0.15 2.32
N SER A 19 -16.56 -0.33 3.09
CA SER A 19 -15.38 0.49 3.41
C SER A 19 -14.54 0.75 2.17
N THR A 20 -14.10 1.99 2.00
CA THR A 20 -13.28 2.42 0.86
C THR A 20 -12.16 3.35 1.28
N VAL A 21 -11.09 3.35 0.49
CA VAL A 21 -9.96 4.27 0.63
C VAL A 21 -9.44 4.63 -0.76
N THR A 22 -9.24 5.93 -0.99
CA THR A 22 -8.70 6.39 -2.29
C THR A 22 -7.17 6.34 -2.32
N PRO A 23 -6.54 6.30 -3.50
CA PRO A 23 -5.08 6.37 -3.62
C PRO A 23 -4.46 7.60 -2.94
N LEU A 24 -5.14 8.76 -3.01
CA LEU A 24 -4.66 9.99 -2.35
C LEU A 24 -4.75 9.89 -0.82
N GLN A 25 -5.77 9.22 -0.29
CA GLN A 25 -5.86 8.96 1.15
C GLN A 25 -4.79 7.98 1.62
N GLN A 26 -4.43 6.98 0.80
CA GLN A 26 -3.27 6.12 1.07
C GLN A 26 -1.97 6.92 1.11
N LEU A 27 -1.76 7.84 0.15
CA LEU A 27 -0.58 8.71 0.13
C LEU A 27 -0.49 9.59 1.40
N ASP A 28 -1.61 10.18 1.84
CA ASP A 28 -1.66 10.96 3.09
C ASP A 28 -1.29 10.10 4.31
N LEU A 29 -1.86 8.89 4.40
CA LEU A 29 -1.55 7.95 5.47
C LEU A 29 -0.06 7.60 5.50
N LEU A 30 0.55 7.29 4.34
CA LEU A 30 1.98 6.98 4.24
C LEU A 30 2.85 8.15 4.70
N ARG A 31 2.52 9.38 4.29
CA ARG A 31 3.25 10.59 4.71
C ARG A 31 3.16 10.80 6.21
N ARG A 32 1.97 10.66 6.80
CA ARG A 32 1.77 10.79 8.25
C ARG A 32 2.46 9.68 9.03
N LEU A 33 2.48 8.45 8.52
CA LEU A 33 3.20 7.33 9.10
C LEU A 33 4.72 7.58 9.07
N HIS A 34 5.25 7.98 7.92
CA HIS A 34 6.66 8.31 7.73
C HIS A 34 7.11 9.46 8.65
N ASP A 35 6.34 10.55 8.69
CA ASP A 35 6.65 11.75 9.49
C ASP A 35 6.35 11.59 10.99
N LYS A 36 5.95 10.38 11.44
CA LYS A 36 5.54 10.08 12.81
C LYS A 36 4.43 10.99 13.37
N LYS A 37 3.41 11.28 12.56
CA LYS A 37 2.26 12.17 12.88
C LYS A 37 0.96 11.44 13.28
N LEU A 38 0.95 10.11 13.30
CA LEU A 38 -0.13 9.31 13.87
C LEU A 38 -0.04 9.28 15.41
N PRO A 39 -1.17 9.24 16.14
CA PRO A 39 -1.20 9.19 17.59
C PRO A 39 -0.91 7.78 18.13
N ILE A 40 0.29 7.25 17.84
CA ILE A 40 0.76 5.92 18.26
C ILE A 40 2.15 6.03 18.90
N THR A 41 2.58 4.98 19.61
CA THR A 41 3.86 5.01 20.32
C THR A 41 5.06 4.95 19.38
N ASN A 42 6.22 5.44 19.84
CA ASN A 42 7.47 5.31 19.11
C ASN A 42 7.85 3.85 18.83
N ALA A 43 7.63 2.95 19.80
CA ALA A 43 7.87 1.53 19.61
C ALA A 43 7.01 0.97 18.46
N THR A 44 5.74 1.38 18.36
CA THR A 44 4.86 0.98 17.25
C THR A 44 5.40 1.48 15.91
N TYR A 45 5.88 2.71 15.80
CA TYR A 45 6.51 3.21 14.58
C TYR A 45 7.72 2.36 14.17
N GLU A 46 8.61 2.07 15.10
CA GLU A 46 9.82 1.29 14.84
C GLU A 46 9.46 -0.11 14.33
N THR A 47 8.50 -0.78 14.98
CA THR A 47 7.99 -2.08 14.52
C THR A 47 7.37 -1.98 13.13
N MET A 48 6.52 -0.97 12.87
CA MET A 48 5.89 -0.79 11.55
C MET A 48 6.95 -0.57 10.47
N MET A 49 7.97 0.26 10.73
CA MET A 49 9.06 0.47 9.78
C MET A 49 9.71 -0.87 9.46
N GLN A 50 10.14 -1.63 10.47
CA GLN A 50 10.81 -2.92 10.28
C GLN A 50 9.98 -3.89 9.45
N VAL A 51 8.71 -4.12 9.84
CA VAL A 51 7.81 -5.07 9.17
C VAL A 51 7.50 -4.67 7.73
N MET A 52 7.44 -3.36 7.43
CA MET A 52 7.19 -2.88 6.07
C MET A 52 8.41 -2.97 5.15
N THR A 53 9.60 -3.35 5.62
CA THR A 53 10.81 -3.46 4.77
C THR A 53 10.60 -4.52 3.70
N VAL A 54 10.53 -4.10 2.43
CA VAL A 54 10.43 -5.00 1.28
C VAL A 54 11.81 -5.35 0.74
N ALA A 55 12.70 -4.36 0.64
CA ALA A 55 14.07 -4.53 0.19
C ALA A 55 14.97 -3.44 0.78
N ALA A 56 16.24 -3.76 1.00
CA ALA A 56 17.27 -2.81 1.42
C ALA A 56 18.55 -3.06 0.62
N SER A 57 19.23 -1.99 0.21
CA SER A 57 20.52 -2.03 -0.49
C SER A 57 21.33 -0.78 -0.16
N GLY A 58 22.48 -0.97 0.49
CA GLY A 58 23.22 0.14 1.11
C GLY A 58 22.31 0.94 2.05
N ASP A 59 22.32 2.26 1.88
CA ASP A 59 21.47 3.18 2.64
C ASP A 59 20.06 3.40 2.04
N SER A 60 19.70 2.63 1.02
CA SER A 60 18.37 2.70 0.40
C SER A 60 17.45 1.61 0.95
N VAL A 61 16.25 2.00 1.37
CA VAL A 61 15.25 1.10 1.95
C VAL A 61 13.90 1.31 1.28
N LEU A 62 13.38 0.27 0.64
CA LEU A 62 12.01 0.23 0.13
C LEU A 62 11.10 -0.34 1.22
N ARG A 63 10.12 0.46 1.63
CA ARG A 63 9.05 0.03 2.53
C ARG A 63 7.72 0.01 1.80
N GLY A 64 6.90 -1.00 2.04
CA GLY A 64 5.59 -1.05 1.40
C GLY A 64 4.80 -2.32 1.67
N LYS A 65 3.61 -2.38 1.07
CA LYS A 65 2.71 -3.51 1.19
C LYS A 65 1.87 -3.69 -0.08
N THR A 66 1.64 -4.96 -0.42
CA THR A 66 0.72 -5.39 -1.49
C THR A 66 -0.70 -5.59 -0.96
N GLY A 67 -1.69 -5.36 -1.82
CA GLY A 67 -3.11 -5.69 -1.57
C GLY A 67 -3.79 -6.21 -2.84
N TRP A 68 -4.71 -7.15 -2.68
CA TRP A 68 -5.55 -7.67 -3.75
C TRP A 68 -6.96 -7.86 -3.18
N ALA A 69 -7.91 -7.10 -3.72
CA ALA A 69 -9.33 -7.26 -3.43
C ALA A 69 -10.07 -7.67 -4.70
N ILE A 70 -11.13 -8.46 -4.55
CA ILE A 70 -12.10 -8.76 -5.60
C ILE A 70 -13.40 -8.10 -5.15
N ARG A 71 -13.91 -7.14 -5.93
CA ARG A 71 -15.16 -6.43 -5.65
C ARG A 71 -16.01 -6.37 -6.91
N ASP A 72 -17.27 -6.79 -6.81
CA ASP A 72 -18.21 -6.81 -7.94
C ASP A 72 -17.57 -7.44 -9.20
N ASP A 73 -16.99 -8.64 -9.03
CA ASP A 73 -16.25 -9.39 -10.05
C ASP A 73 -15.04 -8.67 -10.68
N SER A 74 -14.58 -7.58 -10.05
CA SER A 74 -13.44 -6.78 -10.50
C SER A 74 -12.26 -6.92 -9.55
N ASP A 75 -11.10 -7.29 -10.09
CA ASP A 75 -9.84 -7.29 -9.36
C ASP A 75 -9.32 -5.86 -9.15
N ILE A 76 -8.99 -5.53 -7.90
CA ILE A 76 -8.34 -4.29 -7.52
C ILE A 76 -7.00 -4.62 -6.87
N GLY A 77 -5.93 -4.16 -7.53
CA GLY A 77 -4.55 -4.44 -7.21
C GLY A 77 -3.88 -3.22 -6.60
N TRP A 78 -3.30 -3.42 -5.42
CA TRP A 78 -2.57 -2.38 -4.69
C TRP A 78 -1.09 -2.72 -4.51
N PHE A 79 -0.26 -1.69 -4.63
CA PHE A 79 1.02 -1.58 -3.93
C PHE A 79 1.14 -0.17 -3.36
N VAL A 80 1.42 -0.05 -2.07
CA VAL A 80 1.61 1.25 -1.41
C VAL A 80 2.92 1.25 -0.64
N GLY A 81 3.65 2.36 -0.65
CA GLY A 81 4.93 2.41 0.03
C GLY A 81 5.76 3.65 -0.29
N TRP A 82 7.03 3.61 0.12
CA TRP A 82 8.02 4.61 -0.21
C TRP A 82 9.43 4.04 -0.27
N LEU A 83 10.27 4.68 -1.07
CA LEU A 83 11.70 4.45 -1.13
C LEU A 83 12.40 5.57 -0.36
N GLN A 84 13.11 5.19 0.69
CA GLN A 84 14.06 6.05 1.40
C GLN A 84 15.43 5.91 0.75
N THR A 85 16.08 7.01 0.42
CA THR A 85 17.49 7.07 0.04
C THR A 85 18.22 8.11 0.91
N PRO A 86 19.57 8.20 0.87
CA PRO A 86 20.29 9.29 1.52
C PRO A 86 19.90 10.69 1.04
N ARG A 87 19.35 10.81 -0.18
CA ARG A 87 19.06 12.10 -0.82
C ARG A 87 17.62 12.57 -0.60
N ASN A 88 16.67 11.64 -0.67
CA ASN A 88 15.24 11.96 -0.63
C ASN A 88 14.38 10.75 -0.25
N VAL A 89 13.10 11.04 -0.06
CA VAL A 89 12.02 10.06 0.13
C VAL A 89 11.06 10.19 -1.04
N ARG A 90 10.76 9.08 -1.71
CA ARG A 90 9.79 9.03 -2.82
C ARG A 90 8.68 8.06 -2.48
N TYR A 91 7.43 8.51 -2.61
CA TYR A 91 6.24 7.72 -2.29
C TYR A 91 5.63 7.12 -3.55
N THR A 92 5.06 5.93 -3.43
CA THR A 92 4.30 5.29 -4.51
C THR A 92 2.98 4.74 -3.98
N VAL A 93 1.94 4.90 -4.80
CA VAL A 93 0.62 4.32 -4.60
C VAL A 93 0.15 3.82 -5.96
N VAL A 94 0.28 2.51 -6.17
CA VAL A 94 -0.28 1.81 -7.32
C VAL A 94 -1.65 1.27 -6.92
N CYS A 95 -2.68 1.65 -7.67
CA CYS A 95 -4.04 1.13 -7.56
C CYS A 95 -4.56 0.89 -8.97
N ILE A 96 -4.69 -0.36 -9.38
CA ILE A 96 -5.01 -0.74 -10.75
C ILE A 96 -6.06 -1.84 -10.79
N SER A 97 -6.75 -1.96 -11.93
CA SER A 97 -7.60 -3.09 -12.27
C SER A 97 -7.16 -3.67 -13.61
N PRO A 98 -7.23 -5.00 -13.79
CA PRO A 98 -6.85 -5.61 -15.05
C PRO A 98 -7.88 -5.29 -16.14
N LYS A 99 -7.42 -5.12 -17.37
CA LYS A 99 -8.31 -5.02 -18.53
C LYS A 99 -8.76 -6.43 -18.96
N PRO A 100 -9.90 -6.57 -19.66
CA PRO A 100 -10.29 -7.84 -20.28
C PRO A 100 -9.16 -8.43 -21.11
N GLY A 101 -8.90 -9.74 -20.94
CA GLY A 101 -7.82 -10.45 -21.63
C GLY A 101 -6.42 -10.28 -21.01
N PHE A 102 -6.29 -9.62 -19.86
CA PHE A 102 -5.03 -9.59 -19.12
C PHE A 102 -4.64 -10.98 -18.61
N ASP A 103 -3.36 -11.33 -18.74
CA ASP A 103 -2.80 -12.57 -18.19
C ASP A 103 -2.68 -12.48 -16.67
N MET A 104 -3.67 -13.05 -15.97
CA MET A 104 -3.75 -13.02 -14.51
C MET A 104 -2.60 -13.74 -13.80
N THR A 105 -1.82 -14.59 -14.49
CA THR A 105 -0.61 -15.18 -13.90
C THR A 105 0.43 -14.11 -13.53
N ARG A 106 0.38 -12.94 -14.20
CA ARG A 106 1.26 -11.79 -13.96
C ARG A 106 0.74 -10.82 -12.92
N TRP A 107 -0.48 -11.01 -12.40
CA TRP A 107 -1.18 -10.02 -11.58
C TRP A 107 -0.44 -9.63 -10.30
N THR A 108 0.21 -10.58 -9.65
CA THR A 108 1.01 -10.29 -8.45
C THR A 108 2.29 -9.53 -8.78
N ALA A 109 2.99 -9.92 -9.84
CA ALA A 109 4.24 -9.30 -10.24
C ALA A 109 4.01 -7.86 -10.76
N VAL A 110 2.97 -7.62 -11.57
CA VAL A 110 2.78 -6.34 -12.26
C VAL A 110 2.58 -5.18 -11.27
N ARG A 111 1.88 -5.42 -10.15
CA ARG A 111 1.66 -4.41 -9.09
C ARG A 111 2.99 -3.92 -8.49
N PHE A 112 3.91 -4.86 -8.24
CA PHE A 112 5.23 -4.55 -7.72
C PHE A 112 6.13 -3.88 -8.78
N GLN A 113 6.11 -4.38 -10.02
CA GLN A 113 6.89 -3.82 -11.13
C GLN A 113 6.53 -2.35 -11.42
N LEU A 114 5.23 -2.04 -11.47
CA LEU A 114 4.76 -0.66 -11.67
C LEU A 114 5.17 0.25 -10.51
N ALA A 115 5.15 -0.27 -9.28
CA ALA A 115 5.62 0.49 -8.13
C ALA A 115 7.12 0.80 -8.24
N GLN A 116 7.93 -0.19 -8.62
CA GLN A 116 9.37 0.02 -8.84
C GLN A 116 9.64 1.04 -9.95
N GLN A 117 8.89 0.99 -11.06
CA GLN A 117 9.01 1.95 -12.15
C GLN A 117 8.66 3.38 -11.69
N SER A 118 7.54 3.55 -10.97
CA SER A 118 7.15 4.87 -10.43
C SER A 118 8.14 5.48 -9.44
N LEU A 119 9.02 4.65 -8.86
CA LEU A 119 10.07 5.07 -7.95
C LEU A 119 11.43 5.23 -8.65
N ALA A 120 11.53 4.89 -9.94
CA ALA A 120 12.74 5.08 -10.74
C ALA A 120 12.76 6.47 -11.41
N ASP A 121 11.57 7.01 -11.73
CA ASP A 121 11.34 8.37 -12.22
C ASP A 121 11.69 9.46 -11.17
#